data_AF-A0A524EP22-F1
#
_entry.id   AF-A0A524EP22-F1
#
_cell.length_a   1.000
_cell.length_b   1.000
_cell.length_c   1.000
_cell.angle_alpha   90.00
_cell.angle_beta   90.00
_cell.angle_gamma   90.00
#
_symmetry.space_group_name_H-M   'P 1'
#
loop_
_entity.id
_entity.type
_entity.pdbx_description
1 polymer ?
#
loop_
_entity_poly.entity_id
_entity_poly.type
_entity_poly.pdbx_seq_one_letter_code
_entity_poly.pdbx_strand_id
1 'polypeptide(L)'
;MRLREIAKVPISSDAYSLYVRQRTQANPQVFSLDYGDQLKVYDTSGSLQSSRNWSSKVRCIAVGDVEGEGHDALVGGVGKRILVIDHQGSLLWKIDLESNVIACDARDVDGDDAAEVAVALRNKRVILWNDDKVALFTRKMDFPIADVWLEDMTDDSELELIVADRRGNVVILTSTGYELMRLELGEAITVFAVIRFGKKKLFVTGNHSKLLKIWDIKGRRINELKLSGEPSAISAGVPAEKTDLAYIVVSTEDNRLGFWEIRDKTRVSDSEKTTLQEIEATKTILYRRAIRCGNCGAPTSPESSRCESCGAILEVLDEYALQEYISEALDSITSKHEKIKLKELDRILRRTLPKPASYNLRRSLQTMIEKRIVEGHIDGNVFVRTRPWKIKSSNRPRRDEIRRLPEVIFSLLKKEKSFEIQLVEKKTGIDRSVLRKSLLILLGDEEIEGRMSDNEFILEESQEIESFVSKLLEEIESISK
;
A
#
# COMPACT_ATOMS: atom_id res chain seq x y z
N MET A 1 -15.95 22.09 -14.58
CA MET A 1 -14.49 22.21 -14.47
C MET A 1 -13.99 23.51 -15.09
N ARG A 2 -13.17 24.27 -14.37
CA ARG A 2 -12.48 25.49 -14.83
C ARG A 2 -10.98 25.24 -14.83
N LEU A 3 -10.34 25.52 -15.95
CA LEU A 3 -8.90 25.39 -16.17
C LEU A 3 -8.28 26.78 -16.26
N ARG A 4 -7.19 27.05 -15.54
CA ARG A 4 -6.48 28.33 -15.58
C ARG A 4 -4.97 28.10 -15.59
N GLU A 5 -4.27 28.62 -16.59
CA GLU A 5 -2.80 28.70 -16.56
C GLU A 5 -2.39 29.76 -15.53
N ILE A 6 -1.58 29.35 -14.56
CA ILE A 6 -1.07 30.19 -13.46
C ILE A 6 0.27 30.78 -13.86
N ALA A 7 1.15 29.95 -14.42
CA ALA A 7 2.49 30.34 -14.80
C ALA A 7 2.99 29.53 -15.97
N LYS A 8 3.95 30.13 -16.68
CA LYS A 8 4.66 29.51 -17.78
C LYS A 8 6.13 29.88 -17.67
N VAL A 9 6.93 28.90 -17.26
CA VAL A 9 8.32 29.10 -16.86
C VAL A 9 9.23 28.53 -17.95
N PRO A 10 10.07 29.36 -18.60
CA PRO A 10 11.09 28.84 -19.50
C PRO A 10 12.13 28.05 -18.71
N ILE A 11 12.55 26.91 -19.24
CA ILE A 11 13.61 26.07 -18.66
C ILE A 11 14.78 25.96 -19.64
N SER A 12 15.98 25.76 -19.10
CA SER A 12 17.22 25.70 -19.89
C SER A 12 17.39 24.39 -20.68
N SER A 13 16.65 23.36 -20.29
CA SER A 13 16.69 22.01 -20.87
C SER A 13 15.33 21.37 -20.69
N ASP A 14 14.95 20.44 -21.58
CA ASP A 14 13.67 19.74 -21.48
C ASP A 14 13.60 18.91 -20.19
N ALA A 15 12.44 18.97 -19.54
CA ALA A 15 12.17 18.24 -18.30
C ALA A 15 11.46 16.93 -18.63
N TYR A 16 12.06 15.81 -18.27
CA TYR A 16 11.57 14.46 -18.63
C TYR A 16 10.85 13.74 -17.49
N SER A 17 10.88 14.30 -16.28
CA SER A 17 10.14 13.80 -15.12
C SER A 17 9.71 14.96 -14.25
N LEU A 18 8.43 14.94 -13.84
CA LEU A 18 7.85 15.90 -12.91
C LEU A 18 7.22 15.13 -11.76
N TYR A 19 7.21 15.72 -10.56
CA TYR A 19 6.49 15.18 -9.42
C TYR A 19 5.91 16.32 -8.57
N VAL A 20 4.60 16.33 -8.38
CA VAL A 20 3.93 17.23 -7.44
C VAL A 20 3.81 16.51 -6.11
N ARG A 21 4.55 16.99 -5.10
CA ARG A 21 4.53 16.45 -3.75
C ARG A 21 3.14 16.59 -3.14
N GLN A 22 2.58 15.46 -2.72
CA GLN A 22 1.27 15.37 -2.10
C GLN A 22 1.41 15.12 -0.58
N ARG A 23 1.59 16.18 0.22
CA ARG A 23 1.60 16.09 1.69
C ARG A 23 0.49 16.96 2.26
N THR A 24 -0.41 16.37 3.04
CA THR A 24 -1.64 17.00 3.56
C THR A 24 -1.41 18.23 4.44
N GLN A 25 -0.20 18.41 4.98
CA GLN A 25 0.17 19.53 5.87
C GLN A 25 1.23 20.47 5.29
N ALA A 26 1.67 20.30 4.04
CA ALA A 26 2.68 21.16 3.41
C ALA A 26 2.14 21.81 2.14
N ASN A 27 2.67 22.99 1.80
CA ASN A 27 2.40 23.57 0.48
C ASN A 27 2.92 22.62 -0.61
N PRO A 28 2.14 22.35 -1.68
CA PRO A 28 2.59 21.46 -2.74
C PRO A 28 3.87 22.00 -3.36
N GLN A 29 4.85 21.12 -3.52
CA GLN A 29 6.13 21.40 -4.17
C GLN A 29 6.21 20.64 -5.47
N VAL A 30 6.81 21.24 -6.48
CA VAL A 30 6.92 20.67 -7.82
C VAL A 30 8.38 20.37 -8.07
N PHE A 31 8.71 19.09 -8.15
CA PHE A 31 10.03 18.59 -8.46
C PHE A 31 10.13 18.38 -9.97
N SER A 32 11.22 18.86 -10.57
CA SER A 32 11.48 18.76 -12.01
C SER A 32 12.88 18.23 -12.24
N LEU A 33 12.97 17.16 -13.01
CA LEU A 33 14.23 16.63 -13.53
C LEU A 33 14.38 16.99 -15.00
N ASP A 34 15.50 17.61 -15.34
CA ASP A 34 15.82 18.02 -16.72
C ASP A 34 17.11 17.37 -17.25
N TYR A 35 17.25 17.34 -18.59
CA TYR A 35 18.45 16.81 -19.25
C TYR A 35 19.71 17.68 -19.05
N GLY A 36 19.62 18.80 -18.34
CA GLY A 36 20.75 19.66 -17.94
C GLY A 36 21.42 19.22 -16.63
N ASP A 37 21.17 17.99 -16.20
CA ASP A 37 21.63 17.41 -14.93
C ASP A 37 21.21 18.25 -13.70
N GLN A 38 19.97 18.74 -13.69
CA GLN A 38 19.41 19.50 -12.56
C GLN A 38 18.12 18.86 -12.02
N LEU A 39 18.02 18.83 -10.69
CA LEU A 39 16.76 18.73 -9.96
C LEU A 39 16.38 20.13 -9.48
N LYS A 40 15.24 20.62 -9.95
CA LYS A 40 14.68 21.92 -9.55
C LYS A 40 13.39 21.71 -8.76
N VAL A 41 13.20 22.52 -7.73
CA VAL A 41 11.98 22.54 -6.93
C VAL A 41 11.31 23.89 -7.10
N TYR A 42 10.07 23.88 -7.56
CA TYR A 42 9.21 25.05 -7.71
C TYR A 42 8.08 25.00 -6.69
N ASP A 43 7.50 26.16 -6.39
CA ASP A 43 6.15 26.21 -5.83
C ASP A 43 5.08 26.08 -6.92
N THR A 44 3.82 26.01 -6.52
CA THR A 44 2.66 25.90 -7.43
C THR A 44 2.40 27.14 -8.28
N SER A 45 3.06 28.26 -7.99
CA SER A 45 3.02 29.48 -8.80
C SER A 45 4.12 29.52 -9.87
N GLY A 46 4.98 28.49 -9.92
CA GLY A 46 6.11 28.41 -10.85
C GLY A 46 7.34 29.19 -10.38
N SER A 47 7.39 29.66 -9.15
CA SER A 47 8.60 30.28 -8.60
C SER A 47 9.62 29.20 -8.22
N LEU A 48 10.87 29.36 -8.64
CA LEU A 48 11.96 28.45 -8.30
C LEU A 48 12.36 28.64 -6.83
N GLN A 49 12.25 27.57 -6.05
CA GLN A 49 12.59 27.55 -4.62
C GLN A 49 14.00 27.02 -4.38
N SER A 50 14.42 25.99 -5.12
CA SER A 50 15.78 25.45 -5.03
C SER A 50 16.20 24.71 -6.29
N SER A 51 17.51 24.54 -6.48
CA SER A 51 18.10 23.74 -7.55
C SER A 51 19.32 22.99 -7.02
N ARG A 52 19.52 21.76 -7.50
CA ARG A 52 20.67 20.92 -7.16
C ARG A 52 21.09 20.11 -8.37
N ASN A 53 22.37 19.78 -8.46
CA ASN A 53 22.86 18.85 -9.48
C ASN A 53 22.22 17.48 -9.27
N TRP A 54 21.78 16.88 -10.37
CA TRP A 54 21.11 15.59 -10.38
C TRP A 54 21.45 14.85 -11.67
N SER A 55 21.74 13.56 -11.62
CA SER A 55 22.13 12.85 -12.84
C SER A 55 20.92 12.62 -13.76
N SER A 56 21.05 12.99 -15.03
CA SER A 56 20.12 12.66 -16.12
C SER A 56 19.94 11.16 -16.38
N LYS A 57 20.71 10.29 -15.70
CA LYS A 57 20.50 8.84 -15.71
C LYS A 57 19.29 8.41 -14.88
N VAL A 58 18.80 9.27 -13.99
CA VAL A 58 17.58 9.04 -13.23
C VAL A 58 16.40 9.24 -14.18
N ARG A 59 15.54 8.23 -14.33
CA ARG A 59 14.44 8.23 -15.31
C ARG A 59 13.10 8.69 -14.73
N CYS A 60 12.87 8.45 -13.45
CA CYS A 60 11.65 8.84 -12.73
C CYS A 60 12.03 9.33 -11.34
N ILE A 61 11.16 10.14 -10.74
CA ILE A 61 11.29 10.62 -9.37
C ILE A 61 9.94 10.53 -8.65
N ALA A 62 9.98 10.10 -7.40
CA ALA A 62 8.89 10.27 -6.45
C ALA A 62 9.44 10.81 -5.13
N VAL A 63 8.57 11.41 -4.33
CA VAL A 63 8.91 11.98 -3.02
C VAL A 63 7.88 11.52 -2.01
N GLY A 64 8.34 10.82 -0.98
CA GLY A 64 7.50 10.23 0.06
C GLY A 64 8.30 9.88 1.31
N ASP A 65 7.63 9.73 2.45
CA ASP A 65 8.25 9.33 3.72
C ASP A 65 8.40 7.82 3.78
N VAL A 66 9.42 7.30 3.09
CA VAL A 66 9.63 5.87 2.89
C VAL A 66 9.94 5.12 4.20
N GLU A 67 10.47 5.82 5.21
CA GLU A 67 10.78 5.18 6.50
C GLU A 67 9.68 5.39 7.55
N GLY A 68 8.71 6.28 7.31
CA GLY A 68 7.64 6.63 8.25
C GLY A 68 8.14 7.41 9.46
N GLU A 69 9.15 8.27 9.28
CA GLU A 69 9.83 9.00 10.37
C GLU A 69 9.56 10.53 10.33
N GLY A 70 8.58 10.96 9.55
CA GLY A 70 8.18 12.35 9.33
C GLY A 70 8.98 13.07 8.24
N HIS A 71 9.97 12.42 7.63
CA HIS A 71 10.94 13.00 6.72
C HIS A 71 10.89 12.38 5.33
N ASP A 72 10.60 13.22 4.33
CA ASP A 72 10.58 12.77 2.95
C ASP A 72 11.96 12.32 2.46
N ALA A 73 11.93 11.23 1.71
CA ALA A 73 13.02 10.70 0.90
C ALA A 73 12.75 10.96 -0.58
N LEU A 74 13.83 11.02 -1.37
CA LEU A 74 13.74 11.00 -2.83
C LEU A 74 13.89 9.58 -3.32
N VAL A 75 12.89 9.11 -4.08
CA VAL A 75 12.89 7.82 -4.76
C VAL A 75 13.24 8.06 -6.23
N GLY A 76 14.26 7.38 -6.74
CA GLY A 76 14.76 7.56 -8.10
C GLY A 76 15.02 6.25 -8.83
N GLY A 77 14.46 6.11 -10.03
CA GLY A 77 14.75 4.99 -10.94
C GLY A 77 15.99 5.26 -11.79
N VAL A 78 17.04 4.43 -11.68
CA VAL A 78 18.33 4.62 -12.39
C VAL A 78 18.72 3.36 -13.14
N GLY A 79 18.52 3.35 -14.46
CA GLY A 79 18.73 2.13 -15.25
C GLY A 79 17.89 0.99 -14.68
N LYS A 80 18.52 -0.10 -14.24
CA LYS A 80 17.86 -1.27 -13.62
C LYS A 80 17.83 -1.21 -12.08
N ARG A 81 17.73 -0.03 -11.49
CA ARG A 81 17.77 0.14 -10.03
C ARG A 81 16.74 1.13 -9.55
N ILE A 82 16.29 0.93 -8.32
CA ILE A 82 15.65 1.97 -7.52
C ILE A 82 16.61 2.35 -6.41
N LEU A 83 16.81 3.65 -6.26
CA LEU A 83 17.57 4.25 -5.17
C LEU A 83 16.60 5.11 -4.35
N VAL A 84 16.64 4.96 -3.04
CA VAL A 84 15.95 5.86 -2.11
C VAL A 84 17.03 6.57 -1.30
N ILE A 85 17.01 7.89 -1.31
CA ILE A 85 17.94 8.72 -0.54
C ILE A 85 17.17 9.62 0.43
N ASP A 86 17.71 9.80 1.63
CA ASP A 86 17.10 10.67 2.64
C ASP A 86 17.28 12.16 2.28
N HIS A 87 16.71 13.04 3.12
CA HIS A 87 16.82 14.49 2.99
C HIS A 87 18.26 15.03 3.12
N GLN A 88 19.20 14.25 3.65
CA GLN A 88 20.62 14.57 3.79
C GLN A 88 21.46 14.05 2.61
N GLY A 89 20.88 13.20 1.76
CA GLY A 89 21.54 12.55 0.63
C GLY A 89 22.13 11.17 0.93
N SER A 90 21.86 10.60 2.12
CA SER A 90 22.30 9.25 2.48
C SER A 90 21.44 8.21 1.78
N LEU A 91 22.05 7.12 1.32
CA LEU A 91 21.35 6.01 0.69
C LEU A 91 20.57 5.19 1.74
N LEU A 92 19.24 5.16 1.62
CA LEU A 92 18.37 4.31 2.43
C LEU A 92 18.17 2.95 1.76
N TRP A 93 17.75 2.96 0.49
CA TRP A 93 17.43 1.75 -0.26
C TRP A 93 18.19 1.68 -1.57
N LYS A 94 18.58 0.45 -1.93
CA LYS A 94 19.08 0.11 -3.25
C LYS A 94 18.49 -1.24 -3.65
N ILE A 95 17.62 -1.22 -4.64
CA ILE A 95 16.98 -2.42 -5.17
C ILE A 95 17.47 -2.62 -6.61
N ASP A 96 18.11 -3.75 -6.88
CA ASP A 96 18.51 -4.16 -8.23
C ASP A 96 17.34 -4.90 -8.91
N LEU A 97 17.05 -4.55 -10.16
CA LEU A 97 15.87 -4.98 -10.93
C LEU A 97 16.29 -5.68 -12.22
N GLU A 98 15.39 -6.46 -12.79
CA GLU A 98 15.70 -7.25 -13.99
C GLU A 98 15.68 -6.43 -15.28
N SER A 99 14.99 -5.27 -15.27
CA SER A 99 14.78 -4.41 -16.42
C SER A 99 14.87 -2.93 -16.04
N ASN A 100 15.05 -2.06 -17.04
CA ASN A 100 15.15 -0.62 -16.81
C ASN A 100 13.83 -0.07 -16.25
N VAL A 101 13.95 0.78 -15.24
CA VAL A 101 12.86 1.57 -14.67
C VAL A 101 12.37 2.59 -15.69
N ILE A 102 11.05 2.74 -15.77
CA ILE A 102 10.35 3.70 -16.65
C ILE A 102 9.64 4.77 -15.83
N ALA A 103 8.93 4.36 -14.79
CA ALA A 103 8.15 5.23 -13.91
C ALA A 103 8.18 4.70 -12.48
N CYS A 104 7.97 5.60 -11.52
CA CYS A 104 7.90 5.27 -10.11
C CYS A 104 7.01 6.26 -9.37
N ASP A 105 6.37 5.79 -8.31
CA ASP A 105 5.60 6.58 -7.35
C ASP A 105 5.86 6.05 -5.94
N ALA A 106 5.67 6.89 -4.91
CA ALA A 106 5.91 6.51 -3.52
C ALA A 106 4.95 7.22 -2.56
N ARG A 107 4.07 6.45 -1.92
CA ARG A 107 3.03 6.93 -1.00
C ARG A 107 2.69 5.84 0.02
N ASP A 108 2.22 6.26 1.20
CA ASP A 108 1.70 5.37 2.25
C ASP A 108 0.40 4.71 1.76
N VAL A 109 0.49 3.43 1.36
CA VAL A 109 -0.59 2.67 0.74
C VAL A 109 -1.52 2.09 1.80
N ASP A 110 -0.99 1.65 2.94
CA ASP A 110 -1.72 0.88 3.95
C ASP A 110 -1.86 1.62 5.29
N GLY A 111 -1.48 2.89 5.37
CA GLY A 111 -1.67 3.71 6.55
C GLY A 111 -0.77 3.33 7.73
N ASP A 112 0.39 2.74 7.51
CA ASP A 112 1.41 2.50 8.54
C ASP A 112 2.36 3.70 8.75
N ASP A 113 2.13 4.80 8.02
CA ASP A 113 2.92 6.03 7.94
C ASP A 113 4.20 5.94 7.10
N ALA A 114 4.62 4.75 6.67
CA ALA A 114 5.73 4.53 5.78
C ALA A 114 5.26 4.40 4.33
N ALA A 115 5.99 5.00 3.39
CA ALA A 115 5.60 4.96 1.99
C ALA A 115 6.06 3.68 1.30
N GLU A 116 5.11 2.93 0.74
CA GLU A 116 5.38 1.95 -0.32
C GLU A 116 5.95 2.61 -1.57
N VAL A 117 6.68 1.83 -2.36
CA VAL A 117 7.29 2.27 -3.62
C VAL A 117 6.77 1.43 -4.78
N ALA A 118 6.01 2.08 -5.67
CA ALA A 118 5.49 1.48 -6.91
C ALA A 118 6.43 1.76 -8.08
N VAL A 119 6.72 0.74 -8.90
CA VAL A 119 7.66 0.88 -10.01
C VAL A 119 7.23 0.11 -11.24
N ALA A 120 7.34 0.78 -12.39
CA ALA A 120 7.13 0.19 -13.70
C ALA A 120 8.44 0.00 -14.46
N LEU A 121 8.54 -1.16 -15.11
CA LEU A 121 9.73 -1.59 -15.84
C LEU A 121 9.45 -1.71 -17.34
N ARG A 122 10.52 -1.53 -18.13
CA ARG A 122 10.49 -1.60 -19.60
C ARG A 122 10.02 -2.96 -20.13
N ASN A 123 10.20 -4.04 -19.38
CA ASN A 123 9.73 -5.39 -19.70
C ASN A 123 8.24 -5.62 -19.37
N LYS A 124 7.48 -4.55 -19.14
CA LYS A 124 6.04 -4.54 -18.81
C LYS A 124 5.70 -5.02 -17.40
N ARG A 125 6.68 -5.10 -16.50
CA ARG A 125 6.41 -5.50 -15.12
C ARG A 125 6.12 -4.28 -14.25
N VAL A 126 5.15 -4.41 -13.35
CA VAL A 126 4.93 -3.50 -12.22
C VAL A 126 5.20 -4.23 -10.91
N ILE A 127 5.79 -3.53 -9.95
CA ILE A 127 6.14 -4.04 -8.62
C ILE A 127 5.76 -2.97 -7.60
N LEU A 128 5.19 -3.41 -6.48
CA LEU A 128 4.95 -2.57 -5.29
C LEU A 128 5.78 -3.13 -4.15
N TRP A 129 6.69 -2.34 -3.58
CA TRP A 129 7.46 -2.70 -2.38
C TRP A 129 6.93 -1.99 -1.16
N ASN A 130 6.93 -2.68 -0.03
CA ASN A 130 6.81 -2.05 1.27
C ASN A 130 8.15 -1.51 1.78
N ASP A 131 8.08 -0.89 2.94
CA ASP A 131 9.16 -0.31 3.70
C ASP A 131 10.28 -1.31 4.11
N ASP A 132 9.95 -2.59 4.34
CA ASP A 132 10.93 -3.68 4.56
C ASP A 132 11.62 -4.16 3.26
N LYS A 133 11.36 -3.50 2.12
CA LYS A 133 11.89 -3.85 0.79
C LYS A 133 11.39 -5.21 0.28
N VAL A 134 10.24 -5.67 0.79
CA VAL A 134 9.54 -6.86 0.32
C VAL A 134 8.55 -6.46 -0.76
N ALA A 135 8.54 -7.17 -1.88
CA ALA A 135 7.55 -6.95 -2.92
C ALA A 135 6.19 -7.44 -2.42
N LEU A 136 5.26 -6.52 -2.17
CA LEU A 136 3.85 -6.83 -1.85
C LEU A 136 3.20 -7.61 -3.00
N PHE A 137 3.48 -7.19 -4.24
CA PHE A 137 3.18 -7.99 -5.43
C PHE A 137 4.10 -7.66 -6.60
N THR A 138 4.03 -8.51 -7.62
CA THR A 138 4.64 -8.30 -8.93
C THR A 138 3.65 -8.76 -10.00
N ARG A 139 3.38 -7.90 -11.00
CA ARG A 139 2.45 -8.23 -12.10
C ARG A 139 3.07 -7.88 -13.45
N LYS A 140 2.86 -8.74 -14.44
CA LYS A 140 3.22 -8.46 -15.84
C LYS A 140 2.00 -7.90 -16.57
N MET A 141 2.16 -6.75 -17.19
CA MET A 141 1.14 -6.08 -17.98
C MET A 141 1.18 -6.55 -19.44
N ASP A 142 0.05 -6.42 -20.12
CA ASP A 142 -0.12 -6.86 -21.51
C ASP A 142 0.72 -6.02 -22.49
N PHE A 143 0.79 -4.72 -22.22
CA PHE A 143 1.42 -3.74 -23.09
C PHE A 143 2.52 -2.94 -22.37
N PRO A 144 3.43 -2.29 -23.15
CA PRO A 144 4.45 -1.41 -22.57
C PRO A 144 3.84 -0.30 -21.74
N ILE A 145 4.35 -0.15 -20.52
CA ILE A 145 3.84 0.82 -19.54
C ILE A 145 4.31 2.23 -19.94
N ALA A 146 3.41 3.20 -19.84
CA ALA A 146 3.69 4.62 -19.96
C ALA A 146 4.03 5.21 -18.59
N ASP A 147 3.19 4.94 -17.58
CA ASP A 147 3.33 5.53 -16.24
C ASP A 147 2.63 4.70 -15.15
N VAL A 148 2.96 4.97 -13.87
CA VAL A 148 2.30 4.41 -12.69
C VAL A 148 2.01 5.48 -11.64
N TRP A 149 0.88 5.34 -10.95
CA TRP A 149 0.42 6.27 -9.91
C TRP A 149 -0.20 5.48 -8.75
N LEU A 150 0.03 5.95 -7.53
CA LEU A 150 -0.65 5.50 -6.33
C LEU A 150 -1.74 6.52 -5.97
N GLU A 151 -3.00 6.09 -5.92
CA GLU A 151 -4.12 6.96 -5.56
C GLU A 151 -5.25 6.16 -4.92
N ASP A 152 -5.94 6.76 -3.95
CA ASP A 152 -7.16 6.20 -3.37
C ASP A 152 -8.25 6.27 -4.43
N MET A 153 -8.58 5.16 -5.08
CA MET A 153 -9.61 5.05 -6.11
C MET A 153 -10.93 4.54 -5.55
N THR A 154 -10.91 3.80 -4.43
CA THR A 154 -12.09 3.23 -3.76
C THR A 154 -12.66 4.04 -2.59
N ASP A 155 -12.04 5.17 -2.22
CA ASP A 155 -12.40 5.99 -1.05
C ASP A 155 -12.36 5.21 0.29
N ASP A 156 -11.55 4.15 0.36
CA ASP A 156 -11.36 3.32 1.55
C ASP A 156 -10.04 3.60 2.29
N SER A 157 -9.31 4.63 1.86
CA SER A 157 -8.04 5.10 2.43
C SER A 157 -6.83 4.18 2.18
N GLU A 158 -7.04 3.00 1.61
CA GLU A 158 -5.96 2.24 1.00
C GLU A 158 -5.73 2.78 -0.42
N LEU A 159 -4.48 2.86 -0.86
CA LEU A 159 -4.18 3.35 -2.22
C LEU A 159 -4.17 2.19 -3.23
N GLU A 160 -4.75 2.44 -4.40
CA GLU A 160 -4.64 1.57 -5.57
C GLU A 160 -3.43 1.94 -6.42
N LEU A 161 -2.87 0.95 -7.12
CA LEU A 161 -1.89 1.18 -8.18
C LEU A 161 -2.61 1.35 -9.53
N ILE A 162 -2.50 2.54 -10.11
CA ILE A 162 -2.97 2.85 -11.45
C ILE A 162 -1.82 2.69 -12.43
N VAL A 163 -2.02 1.88 -13.46
CA VAL A 163 -1.04 1.62 -14.52
C VAL A 163 -1.61 2.10 -15.84
N ALA A 164 -0.96 3.09 -16.46
CA ALA A 164 -1.28 3.52 -17.81
C ALA A 164 -0.30 2.89 -18.79
N ASP A 165 -0.80 2.25 -19.85
CA ASP A 165 0.03 1.70 -20.91
C ASP A 165 0.05 2.60 -22.16
N ARG A 166 1.05 2.37 -23.01
CA ARG A 166 1.28 3.18 -24.22
C ARG A 166 0.22 2.99 -25.31
N ARG A 167 -0.70 2.02 -25.18
CA ARG A 167 -1.81 1.80 -26.13
C ARG A 167 -3.09 2.52 -25.73
N GLY A 168 -3.12 3.13 -24.54
CA GLY A 168 -4.30 3.83 -24.07
C GLY A 168 -5.09 3.08 -23.03
N ASN A 169 -4.58 1.97 -22.50
CA ASN A 169 -5.27 1.28 -21.42
C ASN A 169 -4.85 1.84 -20.07
N VAL A 170 -5.82 2.01 -19.19
CA VAL A 170 -5.62 2.34 -17.78
C VAL A 170 -6.14 1.18 -16.96
N VAL A 171 -5.27 0.57 -16.17
CA VAL A 171 -5.59 -0.56 -15.29
C VAL A 171 -5.46 -0.11 -13.84
N ILE A 172 -6.49 -0.32 -13.04
CA ILE A 172 -6.49 -0.05 -11.59
C ILE A 172 -6.28 -1.38 -10.88
N LEU A 173 -5.24 -1.46 -10.06
CA LEU A 173 -4.88 -2.63 -9.28
C LEU A 173 -5.02 -2.35 -7.78
N THR A 174 -5.39 -3.37 -7.02
CA THR A 174 -5.28 -3.35 -5.56
C THR A 174 -3.82 -3.24 -5.09
N SER A 175 -3.61 -2.92 -3.81
CA SER A 175 -2.30 -3.00 -3.13
C SER A 175 -1.66 -4.39 -3.17
N THR A 176 -2.46 -5.42 -3.46
CA THR A 176 -2.04 -6.83 -3.61
C THR A 176 -1.92 -7.28 -5.07
N GLY A 177 -2.18 -6.40 -6.04
CA GLY A 177 -1.96 -6.66 -7.47
C GLY A 177 -3.13 -7.28 -8.25
N TYR A 178 -4.33 -7.32 -7.65
CA TYR A 178 -5.54 -7.75 -8.34
C TYR A 178 -6.15 -6.63 -9.16
N GLU A 179 -6.68 -6.96 -10.33
CA GLU A 179 -7.27 -5.96 -11.23
C GLU A 179 -8.68 -5.63 -10.79
N LEU A 180 -8.92 -4.35 -10.47
CA LEU A 180 -10.24 -3.81 -10.12
C LEU A 180 -11.01 -3.35 -11.35
N MET A 181 -10.29 -2.73 -12.28
CA MET A 181 -10.89 -2.08 -13.45
C MET A 181 -9.87 -1.93 -14.57
N ARG A 182 -10.37 -1.99 -15.80
CA ARG A 182 -9.65 -1.63 -17.01
C ARG A 182 -10.47 -0.68 -17.86
N LEU A 183 -9.82 0.37 -18.35
CA LEU A 183 -10.38 1.34 -19.27
C LEU A 183 -9.55 1.36 -20.55
N GLU A 184 -10.20 1.37 -21.70
CA GLU A 184 -9.55 1.54 -23.00
C GLU A 184 -9.88 2.96 -23.51
N LEU A 185 -8.94 3.89 -23.37
CA LEU A 185 -9.15 5.30 -23.78
C LEU A 185 -9.04 5.49 -25.29
N GLY A 186 -8.55 4.48 -26.02
CA GLY A 186 -8.53 4.45 -27.48
C GLY A 186 -7.46 5.32 -28.13
N GLU A 187 -6.42 5.72 -27.40
CA GLU A 187 -5.30 6.49 -27.95
C GLU A 187 -3.96 6.14 -27.32
N ALA A 188 -2.87 6.35 -28.05
CA ALA A 188 -1.53 6.19 -27.47
C ALA A 188 -1.29 7.22 -26.36
N ILE A 189 -0.62 6.78 -25.28
CA ILE A 189 -0.28 7.62 -24.12
C ILE A 189 1.25 7.77 -24.06
N THR A 190 1.73 9.02 -24.02
CA THR A 190 3.13 9.36 -23.74
C THR A 190 3.31 9.89 -22.32
N VAL A 191 2.33 10.63 -21.81
CA VAL A 191 2.29 11.17 -20.45
C VAL A 191 0.92 10.89 -19.82
N PHE A 192 0.90 10.64 -18.51
CA PHE A 192 -0.30 10.29 -17.76
C PHE A 192 -0.31 10.94 -16.39
N ALA A 193 -1.47 11.35 -15.90
CA ALA A 193 -1.65 11.79 -14.52
C ALA A 193 -3.03 11.41 -14.00
N VAL A 194 -3.14 11.28 -12.68
CA VAL A 194 -4.41 11.08 -11.97
C VAL A 194 -4.76 12.34 -11.19
N ILE A 195 -6.04 12.72 -11.18
CA ILE A 195 -6.55 13.85 -10.39
C ILE A 195 -7.75 13.41 -9.58
N ARG A 196 -7.72 13.72 -8.28
CA ARG A 196 -8.78 13.42 -7.33
C ARG A 196 -9.45 14.71 -6.83
N PHE A 197 -10.77 14.82 -6.96
CA PHE A 197 -11.58 15.86 -6.30
C PHE A 197 -12.57 15.19 -5.36
N GLY A 198 -12.12 14.90 -4.13
CA GLY A 198 -12.84 14.01 -3.22
C GLY A 198 -13.17 12.67 -3.90
N LYS A 199 -14.46 12.38 -4.08
CA LYS A 199 -14.92 11.15 -4.75
C LYS A 199 -14.66 11.12 -6.25
N LYS A 200 -14.57 12.28 -6.92
CA LYS A 200 -14.40 12.35 -8.37
C LYS A 200 -12.98 11.98 -8.76
N LYS A 201 -12.83 11.04 -9.68
CA LYS A 201 -11.54 10.57 -10.20
C LYS A 201 -11.43 10.90 -11.68
N LEU A 202 -10.33 11.54 -12.06
CA LEU A 202 -10.05 11.95 -13.43
C LEU A 202 -8.69 11.43 -13.87
N PHE A 203 -8.59 11.09 -15.14
CA PHE A 203 -7.32 10.77 -15.79
C PHE A 203 -6.96 11.88 -16.77
N VAL A 204 -5.68 12.20 -16.86
CA VAL A 204 -5.15 13.13 -17.84
C VAL A 204 -4.16 12.38 -18.71
N THR A 205 -4.38 12.40 -20.02
CA THR A 205 -3.47 11.78 -20.99
C THR A 205 -2.89 12.85 -21.91
N GLY A 206 -1.66 12.63 -22.33
CA GLY A 206 -1.04 13.32 -23.45
C GLY A 206 -0.39 12.32 -24.39
N ASN A 207 -0.17 12.76 -25.62
CA ASN A 207 0.49 12.00 -26.68
C ASN A 207 1.43 12.94 -27.45
N HIS A 208 1.84 12.58 -28.67
CA HIS A 208 2.67 13.42 -29.56
C HIS A 208 1.92 14.65 -30.14
N SER A 209 0.91 15.16 -29.44
CA SER A 209 0.14 16.34 -29.82
C SER A 209 0.18 17.38 -28.71
N LYS A 210 -0.19 18.62 -29.05
CA LYS A 210 -0.25 19.74 -28.09
C LYS A 210 -1.52 19.74 -27.23
N LEU A 211 -2.20 18.60 -27.14
CA LEU A 211 -3.45 18.48 -26.40
C LEU A 211 -3.27 17.46 -25.27
N LEU A 212 -3.56 17.89 -24.06
CA LEU A 212 -3.92 16.97 -22.99
C LEU A 212 -5.42 16.72 -23.03
N LYS A 213 -5.83 15.47 -22.80
CA LYS A 213 -7.23 15.08 -22.69
C LYS A 213 -7.53 14.67 -21.27
N ILE A 214 -8.71 15.05 -20.80
CA ILE A 214 -9.17 14.78 -19.43
C ILE A 214 -10.36 13.84 -19.52
N TRP A 215 -10.29 12.73 -18.80
CA TRP A 215 -11.23 11.62 -18.83
C TRP A 215 -11.85 11.41 -17.46
N ASP A 216 -13.12 11.03 -17.42
CA ASP A 216 -13.74 10.55 -16.20
C ASP A 216 -13.38 9.07 -15.92
N ILE A 217 -13.80 8.57 -14.76
CA ILE A 217 -13.57 7.17 -14.32
C ILE A 217 -14.22 6.12 -15.23
N LYS A 218 -15.09 6.54 -16.17
CA LYS A 218 -15.73 5.65 -17.16
C LYS A 218 -14.99 5.66 -18.50
N GLY A 219 -13.88 6.38 -18.62
CA GLY A 219 -13.15 6.54 -19.88
C GLY A 219 -13.84 7.48 -20.88
N ARG A 220 -14.76 8.35 -20.44
CA ARG A 220 -15.33 9.39 -21.30
C ARG A 220 -14.47 10.63 -21.24
N ARG A 221 -14.08 11.16 -22.39
CA ARG A 221 -13.39 12.45 -22.47
C ARG A 221 -14.35 13.58 -22.07
N ILE A 222 -14.02 14.31 -21.01
CA ILE A 222 -14.83 15.40 -20.47
C ILE A 222 -14.25 16.79 -20.76
N ASN A 223 -12.96 16.89 -21.08
CA ASN A 223 -12.31 18.15 -21.43
C ASN A 223 -10.97 17.93 -22.14
N GLU A 224 -10.36 19.02 -22.60
CA GLU A 224 -9.02 19.07 -23.17
C GLU A 224 -8.30 20.36 -22.76
N LEU A 225 -6.97 20.31 -22.74
CA LEU A 225 -6.10 21.43 -22.43
C LEU A 225 -5.04 21.57 -23.51
N LYS A 226 -4.97 22.77 -24.10
CA LYS A 226 -4.01 23.07 -25.16
C LYS A 226 -2.70 23.59 -24.58
N LEU A 227 -1.61 22.94 -24.94
CA LEU A 227 -0.24 23.25 -24.54
C LEU A 227 0.48 24.11 -25.59
N SER A 228 1.64 24.65 -25.22
CA SER A 228 2.53 25.36 -26.17
C SER A 228 3.29 24.41 -27.11
N GLY A 229 3.68 23.25 -26.58
CA GLY A 229 4.42 22.20 -27.27
C GLY A 229 3.83 20.82 -27.00
N GLU A 230 4.46 19.80 -27.56
CA GLU A 230 4.20 18.41 -27.20
C GLU A 230 4.59 18.19 -25.72
N PRO A 231 3.79 17.45 -24.93
CA PRO A 231 4.11 17.18 -23.53
C PRO A 231 5.23 16.14 -23.38
N SER A 232 6.29 16.51 -22.66
CA SER A 232 7.43 15.63 -22.34
C SER A 232 7.24 14.90 -21.01
N ALA A 233 6.66 15.56 -20.01
CA ALA A 233 6.30 15.00 -18.71
C ALA A 233 5.11 15.76 -18.12
N ILE A 234 4.38 15.09 -17.22
CA ILE A 234 3.25 15.67 -16.50
C ILE A 234 3.30 15.19 -15.05
N SER A 235 2.79 16.02 -14.14
CA SER A 235 2.40 15.57 -12.81
C SER A 235 1.24 16.40 -12.32
N ALA A 236 0.41 15.80 -11.48
CA ALA A 236 -0.72 16.45 -10.85
C ALA A 236 -0.72 16.21 -9.34
N GLY A 237 -1.33 17.12 -8.60
CA GLY A 237 -1.47 16.98 -7.16
C GLY A 237 -2.55 17.88 -6.59
N VAL A 238 -2.99 17.53 -5.39
CA VAL A 238 -4.01 18.25 -4.65
C VAL A 238 -3.42 18.83 -3.36
N PRO A 239 -3.81 20.05 -2.95
CA PRO A 239 -3.30 20.68 -1.74
C PRO A 239 -3.91 20.11 -0.44
N ALA A 240 -5.02 19.36 -0.52
CA ALA A 240 -5.70 18.77 0.62
C ALA A 240 -6.64 17.64 0.17
N GLU A 241 -7.03 16.73 1.07
CA GLU A 241 -7.94 15.61 0.75
C GLU A 241 -9.34 16.07 0.30
N LYS A 242 -9.87 17.12 0.94
CA LYS A 242 -11.20 17.68 0.66
C LYS A 242 -11.04 19.02 -0.01
N THR A 243 -10.83 18.97 -1.32
CA THR A 243 -10.60 20.16 -2.13
C THR A 243 -11.27 20.04 -3.49
N ASP A 244 -11.72 21.17 -4.01
CA ASP A 244 -12.17 21.33 -5.40
C ASP A 244 -11.03 21.83 -6.29
N LEU A 245 -9.79 21.84 -5.80
CA LEU A 245 -8.61 22.45 -6.42
C LEU A 245 -7.52 21.41 -6.65
N ALA A 246 -7.02 21.30 -7.88
CA ALA A 246 -5.87 20.50 -8.24
C ALA A 246 -4.89 21.34 -9.06
N TYR A 247 -3.63 20.95 -9.02
CA TYR A 247 -2.56 21.51 -9.83
C TYR A 247 -2.14 20.48 -10.87
N ILE A 248 -1.95 20.92 -12.11
CA ILE A 248 -1.22 20.15 -13.12
C ILE A 248 0.02 20.95 -13.48
N VAL A 249 1.17 20.27 -13.55
CA VAL A 249 2.38 20.80 -14.13
C VAL A 249 2.75 19.94 -15.33
N VAL A 250 3.08 20.58 -16.45
CA VAL A 250 3.45 19.90 -17.69
C VAL A 250 4.72 20.51 -18.21
N SER A 251 5.70 19.69 -18.52
CA SER A 251 6.84 20.08 -19.33
C SER A 251 6.55 19.82 -20.80
N THR A 252 7.09 20.66 -21.64
CA THR A 252 6.84 20.63 -23.08
C THR A 252 8.14 20.72 -23.84
N GLU A 253 8.20 20.07 -25.00
CA GLU A 253 9.40 20.04 -25.87
C GLU A 253 9.89 21.44 -26.27
N ASP A 254 9.05 22.49 -26.17
CA ASP A 254 9.48 23.88 -26.34
C ASP A 254 10.23 24.46 -25.12
N ASN A 255 10.77 23.59 -24.25
CA ASN A 255 11.51 23.89 -23.03
C ASN A 255 10.74 24.82 -22.09
N ARG A 256 9.50 24.45 -21.80
CA ARG A 256 8.65 25.20 -20.88
C ARG A 256 7.94 24.30 -19.89
N LEU A 257 7.86 24.77 -18.64
CA LEU A 257 6.94 24.26 -17.63
C LEU A 257 5.71 25.14 -17.62
N GLY A 258 4.54 24.56 -17.90
CA GLY A 258 3.26 25.20 -17.63
C GLY A 258 2.71 24.73 -16.29
N PHE A 259 2.11 25.65 -15.55
CA PHE A 259 1.46 25.40 -14.27
C PHE A 259 -0.01 25.74 -14.42
N TRP A 260 -0.90 24.78 -14.18
CA TRP A 260 -2.34 24.96 -14.30
C TRP A 260 -3.05 24.70 -13.00
N GLU A 261 -4.04 25.54 -12.74
CA GLU A 261 -5.04 25.37 -11.72
C GLU A 261 -6.29 24.72 -12.34
N ILE A 262 -6.75 23.63 -11.74
CA ILE A 262 -8.03 23.02 -12.09
C ILE A 262 -8.96 23.15 -10.91
N ARG A 263 -10.10 23.80 -11.14
CA ARG A 263 -11.21 23.83 -10.18
C ARG A 263 -12.41 23.06 -10.67
N ASP A 264 -12.87 22.12 -9.87
CA ASP A 264 -14.08 21.38 -10.19
C ASP A 264 -14.96 21.15 -8.97
N LYS A 265 -16.13 21.83 -8.96
CA LYS A 265 -17.16 21.68 -7.93
C LYS A 265 -18.27 20.72 -8.36
N THR A 266 -18.15 20.12 -9.55
CA THR A 266 -19.19 19.23 -10.06
C THR A 266 -19.23 17.97 -9.23
N ARG A 267 -20.43 17.62 -8.77
CA ARG A 267 -20.64 16.35 -8.08
C ARG A 267 -20.46 15.20 -9.06
N VAL A 268 -20.01 14.07 -8.51
CA VAL A 268 -19.98 12.79 -9.22
C VAL A 268 -21.39 12.46 -9.72
N SER A 269 -21.54 12.19 -11.00
CA SER A 269 -22.81 11.76 -11.60
C SER A 269 -23.25 10.41 -11.02
N ASP A 270 -24.55 10.10 -11.07
CA ASP A 270 -25.03 8.81 -10.56
C ASP A 270 -24.39 7.64 -11.30
N SER A 271 -24.11 7.80 -12.59
CA SER A 271 -23.39 6.80 -13.38
C SER A 271 -21.93 6.58 -12.92
N GLU A 272 -21.23 7.63 -12.48
CA GLU A 272 -19.87 7.50 -11.94
C GLU A 272 -19.90 6.91 -10.52
N LYS A 273 -20.93 7.24 -9.71
CA LYS A 273 -21.12 6.62 -8.39
C LYS A 273 -21.30 5.11 -8.50
N THR A 274 -22.11 4.65 -9.44
CA THR A 274 -22.31 3.22 -9.70
C THR A 274 -20.99 2.54 -10.05
N THR A 275 -20.21 3.15 -10.95
CA THR A 275 -18.88 2.63 -11.31
C THR A 275 -17.93 2.57 -10.09
N LEU A 276 -17.89 3.60 -9.24
CA LEU A 276 -17.08 3.56 -8.02
C LEU A 276 -17.55 2.48 -7.04
N GLN A 277 -18.86 2.29 -6.89
CA GLN A 277 -19.43 1.22 -6.06
C GLN A 277 -19.13 -0.18 -6.60
N GLU A 278 -19.12 -0.35 -7.93
CA GLU A 278 -18.72 -1.61 -8.58
C GLU A 278 -17.23 -1.92 -8.33
N ILE A 279 -16.35 -0.91 -8.41
CA ILE A 279 -14.92 -1.06 -8.07
C ILE A 279 -14.77 -1.47 -6.60
N GLU A 280 -15.43 -0.78 -5.68
CA GLU A 280 -15.37 -1.06 -4.23
C GLU A 280 -15.89 -2.48 -3.92
N ALA A 281 -17.02 -2.88 -4.53
CA ALA A 281 -17.56 -4.22 -4.39
C ALA A 281 -16.63 -5.29 -4.97
N THR A 282 -16.00 -5.01 -6.12
CA THR A 282 -15.03 -5.90 -6.76
C THR A 282 -13.79 -6.06 -5.88
N LYS A 283 -13.26 -4.96 -5.34
CA LYS A 283 -12.14 -4.95 -4.39
C LYS A 283 -12.45 -5.82 -3.17
N THR A 284 -13.63 -5.61 -2.59
CA THR A 284 -14.13 -6.44 -1.48
C THR A 284 -14.11 -7.91 -1.86
N ILE A 285 -14.67 -8.30 -3.02
CA ILE A 285 -14.71 -9.69 -3.51
C ILE A 285 -13.31 -10.25 -3.83
N LEU A 286 -12.37 -9.44 -4.29
CA LEU A 286 -11.01 -9.91 -4.60
C LEU A 286 -10.21 -10.15 -3.32
N TYR A 287 -10.38 -9.31 -2.30
CA TYR A 287 -9.76 -9.51 -0.99
C TYR A 287 -10.36 -10.69 -0.23
N ARG A 288 -11.68 -10.90 -0.38
CA ARG A 288 -12.40 -12.15 -0.09
C ARG A 288 -11.62 -13.37 -0.57
N ARG A 289 -11.21 -13.30 -1.83
CA ARG A 289 -10.60 -14.40 -2.61
C ARG A 289 -9.10 -14.27 -2.78
N ALA A 290 -8.41 -13.40 -2.04
CA ALA A 290 -6.96 -13.27 -2.16
C ALA A 290 -6.34 -14.60 -1.72
N ILE A 291 -5.63 -15.27 -2.63
CA ILE A 291 -5.09 -16.61 -2.42
C ILE A 291 -3.57 -16.55 -2.62
N ARG A 292 -2.82 -17.09 -1.65
CA ARG A 292 -1.47 -17.61 -1.91
C ARG A 292 -1.59 -19.11 -2.13
N CYS A 293 -0.80 -19.70 -3.02
CA CYS A 293 -0.75 -21.17 -3.15
C CYS A 293 -0.41 -21.74 -1.78
N GLY A 294 -1.34 -22.46 -1.13
CA GLY A 294 -1.13 -23.08 0.18
C GLY A 294 0.06 -24.04 0.20
N ASN A 295 0.50 -24.50 -0.98
CA ASN A 295 1.65 -25.37 -1.18
C ASN A 295 2.98 -24.63 -1.44
N CYS A 296 3.00 -23.38 -1.94
CA CYS A 296 4.27 -22.69 -2.27
C CYS A 296 4.35 -21.22 -1.89
N GLY A 297 3.30 -20.65 -1.31
CA GLY A 297 3.25 -19.25 -0.90
C GLY A 297 3.19 -18.23 -2.05
N ALA A 298 3.28 -18.66 -3.32
CA ALA A 298 3.21 -17.72 -4.44
C ALA A 298 1.86 -16.98 -4.45
N PRO A 299 1.85 -15.67 -4.73
CA PRO A 299 0.60 -14.94 -4.96
C PRO A 299 -0.11 -15.57 -6.16
N THR A 300 -1.42 -15.80 -6.04
CA THR A 300 -2.21 -16.42 -7.09
C THR A 300 -3.39 -15.56 -7.46
N SER A 301 -3.73 -15.55 -8.75
CA SER A 301 -4.94 -14.87 -9.22
C SER A 301 -6.18 -15.56 -8.63
N PRO A 302 -7.18 -14.82 -8.12
CA PRO A 302 -8.41 -15.38 -7.57
C PRO A 302 -9.29 -16.02 -8.65
N GLU A 303 -9.02 -15.71 -9.92
CA GLU A 303 -9.67 -16.27 -11.09
C GLU A 303 -9.03 -17.58 -11.56
N SER A 304 -7.83 -17.91 -11.04
CA SER A 304 -7.14 -19.14 -11.41
C SER A 304 -7.62 -20.29 -10.53
N SER A 305 -7.96 -21.42 -11.16
CA SER A 305 -8.23 -22.67 -10.43
C SER A 305 -6.93 -23.34 -9.94
N ARG A 306 -5.76 -22.87 -10.40
CA ARG A 306 -4.45 -23.44 -10.09
C ARG A 306 -3.39 -22.37 -9.88
N CYS A 307 -2.44 -22.64 -9.00
CA CYS A 307 -1.27 -21.77 -8.87
C CYS A 307 -0.42 -21.81 -10.15
N GLU A 308 -0.06 -20.66 -10.69
CA GLU A 308 0.85 -20.55 -11.83
C GLU A 308 2.28 -21.00 -11.51
N SER A 309 2.69 -20.91 -10.24
CA SER A 309 4.02 -21.33 -9.78
C SER A 309 4.11 -22.84 -9.49
N CYS A 310 3.12 -23.38 -8.74
CA CYS A 310 3.19 -24.73 -8.17
C CYS A 310 2.20 -25.73 -8.81
N GLY A 311 1.24 -25.27 -9.63
CA GLY A 311 0.19 -26.11 -10.24
C GLY A 311 -0.90 -26.63 -9.28
N ALA A 312 -0.80 -26.35 -7.98
CA ALA A 312 -1.75 -26.80 -6.97
C ALA A 312 -3.14 -26.18 -7.17
N ILE A 313 -4.19 -26.94 -6.84
CA ILE A 313 -5.57 -26.47 -6.85
C ILE A 313 -5.74 -25.49 -5.68
N LEU A 314 -6.35 -24.34 -5.96
CA LEU A 314 -6.51 -23.26 -5.00
C LEU A 314 -7.85 -23.41 -4.28
N GLU A 315 -7.82 -23.39 -2.95
CA GLU A 315 -9.01 -23.46 -2.09
C GLU A 315 -9.52 -22.07 -1.71
N VAL A 316 -10.84 -21.92 -1.66
CA VAL A 316 -11.54 -20.67 -1.32
C VAL A 316 -11.94 -20.71 0.15
N LEU A 317 -11.56 -19.68 0.92
CA LEU A 317 -12.01 -19.49 2.30
C LEU A 317 -13.07 -18.39 2.37
N ASP A 318 -14.10 -18.57 3.22
CA ASP A 318 -15.21 -17.62 3.42
C ASP A 318 -14.84 -16.46 4.38
N GLU A 319 -15.54 -15.34 4.25
CA GLU A 319 -14.99 -13.99 4.52
C GLU A 319 -15.30 -13.32 5.86
N TYR A 320 -16.05 -13.93 6.79
CA TYR A 320 -16.36 -13.20 8.03
C TYR A 320 -15.18 -13.10 9.01
N ALA A 321 -14.10 -13.86 8.81
CA ALA A 321 -13.02 -13.98 9.79
C ALA A 321 -11.92 -12.91 9.67
N LEU A 322 -11.64 -12.31 8.50
CA LEU A 322 -10.38 -11.56 8.33
C LEU A 322 -10.35 -10.20 9.07
N GLN A 323 -11.43 -9.42 9.01
CA GLN A 323 -11.49 -8.14 9.73
C GLN A 323 -11.54 -8.34 11.24
N GLU A 324 -12.26 -9.38 11.70
CA GLU A 324 -12.26 -9.79 13.10
C GLU A 324 -10.86 -10.27 13.52
N TYR A 325 -10.17 -11.03 12.67
CA TYR A 325 -8.81 -11.49 12.89
C TYR A 325 -7.82 -10.32 12.97
N ILE A 326 -7.87 -9.35 12.05
CA ILE A 326 -7.02 -8.15 12.10
C ILE A 326 -7.29 -7.39 13.41
N SER A 327 -8.56 -7.20 13.77
CA SER A 327 -8.91 -6.53 15.03
C SER A 327 -8.43 -7.32 16.26
N GLU A 328 -8.49 -8.64 16.23
CA GLU A 328 -8.02 -9.52 17.31
C GLU A 328 -6.49 -9.50 17.41
N ALA A 329 -5.79 -9.58 16.29
CA ALA A 329 -4.34 -9.49 16.19
C ALA A 329 -3.85 -8.13 16.70
N LEU A 330 -4.46 -7.04 16.24
CA LEU A 330 -4.12 -5.69 16.70
C LEU A 330 -4.35 -5.51 18.21
N ASP A 331 -5.49 -5.95 18.77
CA ASP A 331 -5.70 -5.89 20.23
C ASP A 331 -4.70 -6.77 20.99
N SER A 332 -4.36 -7.94 20.45
CA SER A 332 -3.40 -8.88 21.03
C SER A 332 -2.00 -8.28 21.08
N ILE A 333 -1.47 -7.84 19.95
CA ILE A 333 -0.13 -7.23 19.82
C ILE A 333 -0.05 -5.97 20.70
N THR A 334 -0.95 -5.02 20.51
CA THR A 334 -0.92 -3.74 21.25
C THR A 334 -1.15 -3.89 22.75
N SER A 335 -1.54 -5.07 23.24
CA SER A 335 -1.67 -5.30 24.69
C SER A 335 -0.33 -5.49 25.40
N LYS A 336 0.72 -5.89 24.68
CA LYS A 336 2.09 -5.95 25.18
C LYS A 336 2.87 -4.65 24.95
N HIS A 337 2.46 -3.86 23.95
CA HIS A 337 3.12 -2.61 23.60
C HIS A 337 2.23 -1.41 23.93
N GLU A 338 2.47 -0.77 25.08
CA GLU A 338 1.75 0.46 25.45
C GLU A 338 1.95 1.60 24.45
N LYS A 339 3.12 1.62 23.79
CA LYS A 339 3.46 2.52 22.69
C LYS A 339 4.18 1.73 21.60
N ILE A 340 3.75 1.88 20.36
CA ILE A 340 4.36 1.23 19.21
C ILE A 340 4.24 2.12 17.98
N LYS A 341 5.30 2.19 17.16
CA LYS A 341 5.22 2.89 15.87
C LYS A 341 4.30 2.12 14.93
N LEU A 342 3.56 2.82 14.07
CA LEU A 342 2.61 2.20 13.16
C LEU A 342 3.29 1.23 12.19
N LYS A 343 4.39 1.62 11.55
CA LYS A 343 5.26 0.73 10.76
C LYS A 343 5.72 -0.54 11.51
N GLU A 344 6.13 -0.42 12.77
CA GLU A 344 6.51 -1.59 13.58
C GLU A 344 5.31 -2.50 13.84
N LEU A 345 4.15 -1.91 14.17
CA LEU A 345 2.91 -2.64 14.38
C LEU A 345 2.42 -3.32 13.08
N ASP A 346 2.57 -2.66 11.94
CA ASP A 346 2.25 -3.21 10.63
C ASP A 346 3.09 -4.45 10.34
N ARG A 347 4.42 -4.33 10.50
CA ARG A 347 5.35 -5.45 10.32
C ARG A 347 5.00 -6.64 11.21
N ILE A 348 4.66 -6.41 12.48
CA ILE A 348 4.21 -7.46 13.40
C ILE A 348 2.88 -8.06 12.91
N LEU A 349 1.90 -7.22 12.55
CA LEU A 349 0.61 -7.68 12.05
C LEU A 349 0.77 -8.57 10.81
N ARG A 350 1.56 -8.15 9.81
CA ARG A 350 1.79 -8.90 8.57
C ARG A 350 2.32 -10.32 8.80
N ARG A 351 3.15 -10.53 9.83
CA ARG A 351 3.64 -11.87 10.22
C ARG A 351 2.55 -12.76 10.79
N THR A 352 1.58 -12.17 11.48
CA THR A 352 0.47 -12.93 12.06
C THR A 352 -0.59 -13.32 11.03
N LEU A 353 -0.66 -12.66 9.87
CA LEU A 353 -1.75 -12.89 8.94
C LEU A 353 -1.68 -14.26 8.25
N PRO A 354 -2.80 -15.00 8.14
CA PRO A 354 -2.84 -16.30 7.45
C PRO A 354 -2.39 -16.22 5.99
N LYS A 355 -2.65 -15.08 5.37
CA LYS A 355 -2.45 -14.77 3.95
C LYS A 355 -2.28 -13.25 3.81
N PRO A 356 -1.72 -12.76 2.70
CA PRO A 356 -1.73 -11.34 2.37
C PRO A 356 -3.14 -10.80 2.51
N ALA A 357 -3.26 -9.84 3.39
CA ALA A 357 -4.46 -9.04 3.51
C ALA A 357 -4.06 -7.62 3.18
N SER A 358 -4.92 -7.00 2.40
CA SER A 358 -5.06 -5.57 2.32
C SER A 358 -5.81 -5.04 3.53
N TYR A 359 -5.31 -3.96 4.10
CA TYR A 359 -5.98 -3.23 5.14
C TYR A 359 -5.38 -1.82 5.17
N ASN A 360 -6.06 -0.91 5.86
CA ASN A 360 -5.42 0.34 6.25
C ASN A 360 -5.23 0.30 7.78
N LEU A 361 -3.99 0.23 8.26
CA LEU A 361 -3.65 0.05 9.68
C LEU A 361 -4.19 1.21 10.53
N ARG A 362 -3.88 2.45 10.14
CA ARG A 362 -4.34 3.66 10.85
C ARG A 362 -5.87 3.71 10.94
N ARG A 363 -6.58 3.44 9.85
CA ARG A 363 -8.05 3.40 9.82
C ARG A 363 -8.62 2.26 10.64
N SER A 364 -7.97 1.09 10.63
CA SER A 364 -8.36 -0.06 11.46
C SER A 364 -8.27 0.30 12.95
N LEU A 365 -7.15 0.89 13.37
CA LEU A 365 -6.97 1.37 14.74
C LEU A 365 -7.98 2.47 15.12
N GLN A 366 -8.19 3.46 14.26
CA GLN A 366 -9.20 4.50 14.48
C GLN A 366 -10.59 3.90 14.68
N THR A 367 -10.99 2.96 13.83
CA THR A 367 -12.26 2.25 13.94
C THR A 367 -12.37 1.47 15.25
N MET A 368 -11.29 0.78 15.66
CA MET A 368 -11.24 0.04 16.92
C MET A 368 -11.34 0.97 18.14
N ILE A 369 -10.69 2.15 18.11
CA ILE A 369 -10.79 3.18 19.15
C ILE A 369 -12.21 3.74 19.24
N GLU A 370 -12.81 4.11 18.10
CA GLU A 370 -14.18 4.65 18.02
C GLU A 370 -15.21 3.64 18.55
N LYS A 371 -15.07 2.36 18.18
CA LYS A 371 -15.91 1.26 18.67
C LYS A 371 -15.57 0.82 20.10
N ARG A 372 -14.56 1.41 20.74
CA ARG A 372 -14.07 1.06 22.09
C ARG A 372 -13.64 -0.41 22.21
N ILE A 373 -13.16 -1.00 21.11
CA ILE A 373 -12.52 -2.32 21.12
C ILE A 373 -11.16 -2.22 21.81
N VAL A 374 -10.42 -1.14 21.53
CA VAL A 374 -9.16 -0.81 22.19
C VAL A 374 -9.23 0.61 22.76
N GLU A 375 -8.70 0.79 23.96
CA GLU A 375 -8.55 2.11 24.58
C GLU A 375 -7.16 2.68 24.26
N GLY A 376 -7.14 3.70 23.40
CA GLY A 376 -5.90 4.33 22.96
C GLY A 376 -6.16 5.56 22.07
N HIS A 377 -5.08 6.12 21.56
CA HIS A 377 -5.09 7.16 20.53
C HIS A 377 -3.86 7.01 19.63
N ILE A 378 -3.87 7.69 18.49
CA ILE A 378 -2.72 7.77 17.60
C ILE A 378 -2.11 9.16 17.76
N ASP A 379 -0.82 9.21 18.11
CA ASP A 379 -0.01 10.43 18.21
C ASP A 379 1.05 10.41 17.10
N GLY A 380 0.80 11.16 16.02
CA GLY A 380 1.62 11.11 14.81
C GLY A 380 1.63 9.72 14.17
N ASN A 381 2.79 9.08 14.21
CA ASN A 381 3.07 7.73 13.71
C ASN A 381 3.14 6.68 14.82
N VAL A 382 2.70 7.00 16.04
CA VAL A 382 2.73 6.10 17.19
C VAL A 382 1.31 5.81 17.67
N PHE A 383 0.98 4.54 17.82
CA PHE A 383 -0.20 4.12 18.57
C PHE A 383 0.14 4.10 20.07
N VAL A 384 -0.70 4.75 20.87
CA VAL A 384 -0.56 4.81 22.34
C VAL A 384 -1.79 4.19 23.00
N ARG A 385 -1.60 3.06 23.66
CA ARG A 385 -2.63 2.40 24.48
C ARG A 385 -2.74 3.11 25.82
N THR A 386 -3.95 3.54 26.20
CA THR A 386 -4.17 4.33 27.42
C THR A 386 -4.63 3.49 28.61
N ARG A 387 -5.06 2.25 28.38
CA ARG A 387 -5.32 1.28 29.43
C ARG A 387 -4.66 -0.06 29.15
N PRO A 388 -4.00 -0.67 30.16
CA PRO A 388 -3.49 -2.01 30.04
C PRO A 388 -4.67 -2.95 29.80
N TRP A 389 -4.44 -3.96 28.98
CA TRP A 389 -5.43 -4.98 28.76
C TRP A 389 -5.77 -5.71 30.07
N LYS A 390 -7.06 -5.94 30.31
CA LYS A 390 -7.54 -6.67 31.49
C LYS A 390 -8.25 -7.94 31.05
N ILE A 391 -7.66 -9.09 31.39
CA ILE A 391 -8.37 -10.36 31.34
C ILE A 391 -9.51 -10.35 32.37
N LYS A 392 -10.70 -10.78 31.93
CA LYS A 392 -11.80 -11.11 32.84
C LYS A 392 -11.32 -12.17 33.82
N SER A 393 -11.51 -11.97 35.12
CA SER A 393 -11.05 -12.92 36.14
C SER A 393 -11.49 -14.37 35.88
N SER A 394 -12.65 -14.57 35.25
CA SER A 394 -13.18 -15.87 34.81
C SER A 394 -12.32 -16.60 33.77
N ASN A 395 -11.52 -15.86 32.99
CA ASN A 395 -10.73 -16.37 31.87
C ASN A 395 -9.24 -16.51 32.24
N ARG A 396 -8.85 -16.18 33.47
CA ARG A 396 -7.45 -16.37 33.90
C ARG A 396 -7.14 -17.87 34.01
N PRO A 397 -6.09 -18.37 33.34
CA PRO A 397 -5.70 -19.77 33.42
C PRO A 397 -5.39 -20.20 34.86
N ARG A 398 -5.94 -21.33 35.30
CA ARG A 398 -5.64 -21.92 36.62
C ARG A 398 -4.36 -22.75 36.54
N ARG A 399 -3.64 -22.88 37.66
CA ARG A 399 -2.39 -23.67 37.74
C ARG A 399 -2.53 -25.10 37.18
N ASP A 400 -3.66 -25.77 37.45
CA ASP A 400 -3.89 -27.14 36.97
C ASP A 400 -4.23 -27.20 35.47
N GLU A 401 -4.73 -26.12 34.89
CA GLU A 401 -4.96 -25.98 33.44
C GLU A 401 -3.62 -25.78 32.72
N ILE A 402 -2.77 -24.88 33.24
CA ILE A 402 -1.41 -24.62 32.74
C ILE A 402 -0.56 -25.89 32.76
N ARG A 403 -0.60 -26.67 33.85
CA ARG A 403 0.16 -27.93 33.97
C ARG A 403 -0.19 -28.97 32.91
N ARG A 404 -1.42 -28.98 32.40
CA ARG A 404 -1.88 -29.94 31.37
C ARG A 404 -1.48 -29.51 29.96
N LEU A 405 -1.16 -28.23 29.75
CA LEU A 405 -0.96 -27.67 28.42
C LEU A 405 0.20 -28.34 27.65
N PRO A 406 1.41 -28.53 28.22
CA PRO A 406 2.53 -29.11 27.47
C PRO A 406 2.20 -30.49 26.91
N GLU A 407 1.69 -31.40 27.75
CA GLU A 407 1.35 -32.76 27.34
C GLU A 407 0.29 -32.79 26.23
N VAL A 408 -0.73 -31.93 26.34
CA VAL A 408 -1.78 -31.83 25.33
C VAL A 408 -1.21 -31.35 23.99
N ILE A 409 -0.45 -30.26 23.99
CA ILE A 409 0.12 -29.68 22.76
C ILE A 409 1.11 -30.65 22.10
N PHE A 410 2.03 -31.25 22.88
CA PHE A 410 2.94 -32.28 22.37
C PHE A 410 2.19 -33.45 21.72
N SER A 411 1.11 -33.90 22.34
CA SER A 411 0.33 -35.04 21.82
C SER A 411 -0.37 -34.74 20.50
N LEU A 412 -0.76 -33.47 20.27
CA LEU A 412 -1.42 -33.03 19.05
C LEU A 412 -0.37 -32.83 17.95
N LEU A 413 0.68 -32.06 18.24
CA LEU A 413 1.75 -31.72 17.27
C LEU A 413 2.59 -32.92 16.81
N LYS A 414 2.66 -34.00 17.60
CA LYS A 414 3.29 -35.26 17.19
C LYS A 414 2.47 -36.06 16.16
N LYS A 415 1.15 -35.87 16.14
CA LYS A 415 0.26 -36.57 15.20
C LYS A 415 0.19 -35.82 13.88
N GLU A 416 -0.11 -34.55 13.98
CA GLU A 416 -0.24 -33.61 12.86
C GLU A 416 0.47 -32.34 13.29
N LYS A 417 1.20 -31.67 12.39
CA LYS A 417 1.90 -30.41 12.68
C LYS A 417 0.94 -29.22 12.86
N SER A 418 -0.27 -29.47 13.34
CA SER A 418 -1.30 -28.48 13.61
C SER A 418 -2.20 -28.92 14.76
N PHE A 419 -2.99 -27.98 15.29
CA PHE A 419 -4.03 -28.29 16.25
C PHE A 419 -5.18 -27.28 16.21
N GLU A 420 -6.40 -27.77 16.45
CA GLU A 420 -7.55 -26.91 16.70
C GLU A 420 -7.51 -26.33 18.12
N ILE A 421 -7.67 -25.01 18.22
CA ILE A 421 -7.65 -24.28 19.50
C ILE A 421 -8.81 -24.71 20.41
N GLN A 422 -9.98 -24.99 19.82
CA GLN A 422 -11.14 -25.49 20.57
C GLN A 422 -10.87 -26.86 21.21
N LEU A 423 -10.05 -27.69 20.56
CA LEU A 423 -9.66 -28.99 21.12
C LEU A 423 -8.69 -28.81 22.30
N VAL A 424 -7.78 -27.84 22.23
CA VAL A 424 -6.89 -27.49 23.35
C VAL A 424 -7.72 -26.99 24.53
N GLU A 425 -8.63 -26.04 24.32
CA GLU A 425 -9.55 -25.53 25.35
C GLU A 425 -10.32 -26.67 26.04
N LYS A 426 -10.89 -27.60 25.26
CA LYS A 426 -11.63 -28.75 25.80
C LYS A 426 -10.76 -29.68 26.66
N LYS A 427 -9.47 -29.84 26.33
CA LYS A 427 -8.55 -30.74 27.04
C LYS A 427 -7.88 -30.10 28.24
N THR A 428 -7.52 -28.82 28.16
CA THR A 428 -6.79 -28.10 29.21
C THR A 428 -7.70 -27.30 30.13
N GLY A 429 -8.83 -26.79 29.62
CA GLY A 429 -9.69 -25.82 30.29
C GLY A 429 -9.25 -24.36 30.11
N ILE A 430 -8.15 -24.11 29.40
CA ILE A 430 -7.68 -22.75 29.10
C ILE A 430 -8.58 -22.14 28.03
N ASP A 431 -9.15 -20.98 28.33
CA ASP A 431 -10.06 -20.27 27.43
C ASP A 431 -9.40 -20.00 26.07
N ARG A 432 -10.13 -20.30 24.99
CA ARG A 432 -9.64 -20.13 23.61
C ARG A 432 -9.16 -18.71 23.28
N SER A 433 -9.75 -17.68 23.86
CA SER A 433 -9.31 -16.28 23.63
C SER A 433 -7.92 -16.03 24.20
N VAL A 434 -7.57 -16.67 25.32
CA VAL A 434 -6.21 -16.60 25.88
C VAL A 434 -5.23 -17.34 24.99
N LEU A 435 -5.58 -18.56 24.56
CA LEU A 435 -4.74 -19.35 23.64
C LEU A 435 -4.47 -18.61 22.33
N ARG A 436 -5.51 -18.08 21.68
CA ARG A 436 -5.39 -17.31 20.43
C ARG A 436 -4.49 -16.11 20.60
N LYS A 437 -4.72 -15.32 21.63
CA LYS A 437 -3.92 -14.14 21.93
C LYS A 437 -2.44 -14.46 22.15
N SER A 438 -2.15 -15.48 22.97
CA SER A 438 -0.77 -15.91 23.22
C SER A 438 -0.07 -16.32 21.93
N LEU A 439 -0.76 -17.06 21.04
CA LEU A 439 -0.20 -17.45 19.75
C LEU A 439 0.03 -16.25 18.83
N LEU A 440 -0.92 -15.31 18.73
CA LEU A 440 -0.80 -14.10 17.91
C LEU A 440 0.38 -13.23 18.34
N ILE A 441 0.55 -13.07 19.65
CA ILE A 441 1.68 -12.35 20.23
C ILE A 441 3.01 -13.03 19.89
N LEU A 442 3.12 -14.34 20.16
CA LEU A 442 4.37 -15.07 19.93
C LEU A 442 4.73 -15.11 18.43
N LEU A 443 3.75 -15.23 17.54
CA LEU A 443 3.94 -15.12 16.09
C LEU A 443 4.45 -13.73 15.70
N GLY A 444 3.82 -12.68 16.24
CA GLY A 444 4.19 -11.30 15.95
C GLY A 444 5.61 -10.95 16.39
N ASP A 445 5.99 -11.45 17.57
CA ASP A 445 7.30 -11.27 18.21
C ASP A 445 8.40 -12.17 17.60
N GLU A 446 8.06 -13.02 16.60
CA GLU A 446 8.97 -14.02 16.00
C GLU A 446 9.53 -15.05 17.03
N GLU A 447 8.83 -15.26 18.14
CA GLU A 447 9.21 -16.25 19.16
C GLU A 447 8.80 -17.67 18.75
N ILE A 448 7.86 -17.79 17.80
CA ILE A 448 7.42 -19.05 17.19
C ILE A 448 7.21 -18.88 15.68
N GLU A 449 7.43 -19.94 14.91
CA GLU A 449 7.12 -20.00 13.49
C GLU A 449 5.89 -20.89 13.25
N GLY A 450 4.88 -20.32 12.58
CA GLY A 450 3.62 -20.97 12.31
C GLY A 450 2.64 -20.03 11.61
N ARG A 451 1.43 -20.51 11.39
CA ARG A 451 0.31 -19.70 10.89
C ARG A 451 -0.98 -20.08 11.57
N MET A 452 -1.81 -19.07 11.83
CA MET A 452 -3.18 -19.26 12.29
C MET A 452 -4.11 -19.35 11.08
N SER A 453 -4.95 -20.36 11.02
CA SER A 453 -6.01 -20.51 10.01
C SER A 453 -7.34 -20.71 10.73
N ASP A 454 -8.15 -19.66 10.81
CA ASP A 454 -9.39 -19.63 11.60
C ASP A 454 -9.18 -20.14 13.03
N ASN A 455 -9.65 -21.35 13.36
CA ASN A 455 -9.53 -21.96 14.69
C ASN A 455 -8.39 -22.97 14.81
N GLU A 456 -7.56 -23.13 13.78
CA GLU A 456 -6.43 -24.03 13.75
C GLU A 456 -5.11 -23.24 13.79
N PHE A 457 -4.14 -23.73 14.56
CA PHE A 457 -2.76 -23.28 14.47
C PHE A 457 -1.93 -24.35 13.75
N ILE A 458 -1.20 -23.95 12.72
CA ILE A 458 -0.32 -24.81 11.93
C ILE A 458 1.12 -24.40 12.23
N LEU A 459 1.92 -25.34 12.71
CA LEU A 459 3.33 -25.14 13.04
C LEU A 459 4.19 -25.28 11.78
N GLU A 460 5.12 -24.36 11.55
CA GLU A 460 6.07 -24.48 10.44
C GLU A 460 7.00 -25.69 10.62
N GLU A 461 7.53 -26.22 9.51
CA GLU A 461 8.39 -27.40 9.55
C GLU A 461 9.70 -27.15 10.31
N SER A 462 10.27 -25.95 10.15
CA SER A 462 11.48 -25.48 10.81
C SER A 462 11.35 -25.33 12.33
N GLN A 463 10.12 -25.18 12.84
CA GLN A 463 9.88 -24.95 14.26
C GLN A 463 9.94 -26.26 15.07
N GLU A 464 10.86 -26.27 16.04
CA GLU A 464 10.95 -27.33 17.03
C GLU A 464 9.76 -27.29 17.99
N ILE A 465 9.11 -28.45 18.17
CA ILE A 465 7.91 -28.58 19.02
C ILE A 465 8.24 -28.26 20.48
N GLU A 466 9.42 -28.67 20.97
CA GLU A 466 9.81 -28.42 22.37
C GLU A 466 9.97 -26.93 22.66
N SER A 467 10.65 -26.21 21.76
CA SER A 467 10.80 -24.75 21.83
C SER A 467 9.43 -24.05 21.77
N PHE A 468 8.57 -24.44 20.82
CA PHE A 468 7.20 -23.90 20.70
C PHE A 468 6.39 -24.06 22.00
N VAL A 469 6.41 -25.26 22.59
CA VAL A 469 5.69 -25.55 23.83
C VAL A 469 6.23 -24.72 25.00
N SER A 470 7.56 -24.56 25.10
CA SER A 470 8.18 -23.73 26.14
C SER A 470 7.71 -22.28 26.05
N LYS A 471 7.78 -21.69 24.85
CA LYS A 471 7.38 -20.31 24.60
C LYS A 471 5.90 -20.07 24.87
N LEU A 472 5.04 -20.99 24.42
CA LEU A 472 3.61 -20.91 24.69
C LEU A 472 3.29 -21.01 26.19
N LEU A 473 4.02 -21.87 26.92
CA LEU A 473 3.85 -22.02 28.37
C LEU A 473 4.28 -20.75 29.12
N GLU A 474 5.45 -20.20 28.79
CA GLU A 474 5.96 -18.95 29.37
C GLU A 474 4.98 -17.79 29.17
N GLU A 475 4.41 -17.66 27.97
CA GLU A 475 3.43 -16.62 27.64
C GLU A 475 2.16 -16.77 28.49
N ILE A 476 1.60 -17.97 28.59
CA ILE A 476 0.37 -18.23 29.34
C ILE A 476 0.59 -18.08 30.85
N GLU A 477 1.77 -18.45 31.35
CA GLU A 477 2.16 -18.21 32.75
C GLU A 477 2.27 -16.72 33.07
N SER A 478 2.76 -15.90 32.14
CA SER A 478 2.85 -14.45 32.31
C SER A 478 1.47 -13.82 32.46
N ILE A 479 0.50 -14.33 31.69
CA ILE A 479 -0.90 -13.89 31.67
C ILE A 479 -1.66 -14.29 32.94
N SER A 480 -1.27 -15.40 33.58
CA SER A 480 -1.91 -15.89 34.81
C SER A 480 -1.61 -15.03 36.04
N LYS A 481 -0.52 -14.25 36.03
CA LYS A 481 -0.11 -13.36 37.13
C LYS A 481 -0.96 -12.09 37.09
#